data_AF-N8ZRN2-F1
#
_entry.id   AF-N8ZRN2-F1
#
_cell.length_a   1.000
_cell.length_b   1.000
_cell.length_c   1.000
_cell.angle_alpha   90.00
_cell.angle_beta   90.00
_cell.angle_gamma   90.00
#
_symmetry.space_group_name_H-M   'P 1'
#
loop_
_entity.id
_entity.type
_entity.pdbx_description
1 polymer ?
#
loop_
_entity_poly.entity_id
_entity_poly.type
_entity_poly.pdbx_seq_one_letter_code
_entity_poly.pdbx_strand_id
1 'polypeptide(L)'
;MIFILKKNQIIIILFFLAFSLVGCEKVWNFERDFKVNSEGLDGGILYVYSDRVYFQVDKREKIKYKSVYDKYGNTIDQIVTEDWMKNSGDRLNRSYTELYRGFDNSETKLIFSKQAQNSSIAISEDKKTIYISTEFLDYKLAEVISDEDPNYDRKIYFYHLYKSVDCGNVFTEMDWPLYFSVRQLLFDDTGVYGYAVGGKRVLRRTSDGAKTWQAITIPREFRLPII
;
A
#
# COMPACT_ATOMS: atom_id res chain seq x y z
N MET A 1 -36.29 -6.09 27.13
CA MET A 1 -36.13 -5.12 26.02
C MET A 1 -35.63 -5.91 24.81
N ILE A 2 -36.51 -6.21 23.85
CA ILE A 2 -36.18 -7.04 22.69
C ILE A 2 -35.56 -6.13 21.63
N PHE A 3 -34.25 -6.25 21.39
CA PHE A 3 -33.60 -5.58 20.29
C PHE A 3 -33.92 -6.32 18.99
N ILE A 4 -34.69 -5.68 18.11
CA ILE A 4 -34.89 -6.14 16.74
C ILE A 4 -33.66 -5.72 15.94
N LEU A 5 -32.72 -6.64 15.75
CA LEU A 5 -31.54 -6.43 14.92
C LEU A 5 -31.93 -6.47 13.43
N LYS A 6 -31.37 -5.55 12.62
CA LYS A 6 -31.58 -5.55 11.16
C LYS A 6 -30.93 -6.79 10.54
N LYS A 7 -31.54 -7.34 9.48
CA LYS A 7 -31.11 -8.58 8.79
C LYS A 7 -29.60 -8.64 8.47
N ASN A 8 -28.98 -7.50 8.16
CA ASN A 8 -27.55 -7.42 7.85
C ASN A 8 -26.65 -7.51 9.09
N GLN A 9 -27.13 -7.08 10.27
CA GLN A 9 -26.38 -7.21 11.53
C GLN A 9 -26.44 -8.64 12.07
N ILE A 10 -27.54 -9.35 11.82
CA ILE A 10 -27.69 -10.78 12.18
C ILE A 10 -26.73 -11.64 11.37
N ILE A 11 -26.52 -11.34 10.09
CA ILE A 11 -25.57 -12.07 9.23
C ILE A 11 -24.14 -11.89 9.71
N ILE A 12 -23.73 -10.66 10.06
CA ILE A 12 -22.37 -10.37 10.54
C ILE A 12 -22.12 -11.09 11.88
N ILE A 13 -23.07 -11.02 12.82
CA ILE A 13 -22.92 -11.67 14.13
C ILE A 13 -22.91 -13.20 14.01
N LEU A 14 -23.75 -13.80 13.15
CA LEU A 14 -23.71 -15.24 12.87
C LEU A 14 -22.40 -15.67 12.19
N PHE A 15 -21.82 -14.82 11.35
CA PHE A 15 -20.52 -15.06 10.73
C PHE A 15 -19.38 -15.07 11.76
N PHE A 16 -19.41 -14.18 12.77
CA PHE A 16 -18.42 -14.17 13.85
C PHE A 16 -18.62 -15.32 14.86
N LEU A 17 -19.86 -15.68 15.20
CA LEU A 17 -20.17 -16.78 16.14
C LEU A 17 -19.87 -18.18 15.58
N ALA A 18 -20.01 -18.38 14.28
CA ALA A 18 -19.64 -19.65 13.65
C ALA A 18 -18.11 -19.87 13.61
N PHE A 19 -17.30 -18.81 13.71
CA PHE A 19 -15.85 -18.88 13.56
C PHE A 19 -15.07 -18.89 14.89
N SER A 20 -15.65 -18.42 15.99
CA SER A 20 -15.02 -18.53 17.32
C SER A 20 -14.93 -19.98 17.85
N LEU A 21 -15.62 -20.92 17.20
CA LEU A 21 -15.59 -22.35 17.53
C LEU A 21 -14.50 -23.13 16.78
N VAL A 22 -13.81 -22.52 15.81
CA VAL A 22 -12.71 -23.16 15.07
C VAL A 22 -11.41 -22.49 15.49
N GLY A 23 -10.89 -22.90 16.65
CA GLY A 23 -9.56 -22.53 17.11
C GLY A 23 -8.51 -22.96 16.09
N CYS A 24 -8.05 -22.03 15.28
CA CYS A 24 -6.84 -22.15 14.47
C CYS A 24 -6.43 -20.74 14.03
N GLU A 25 -5.28 -20.28 14.51
CA GLU A 25 -4.60 -19.07 14.05
C GLU A 25 -4.24 -19.25 12.57
N LYS A 26 -5.18 -18.94 11.68
CA LYS A 26 -4.92 -18.80 10.26
C LYS A 26 -4.92 -17.32 9.94
N VAL A 27 -3.72 -16.80 9.66
CA VAL A 27 -3.53 -15.52 8.97
C VAL A 27 -4.21 -15.66 7.61
N TRP A 28 -5.38 -15.03 7.45
CA TRP A 28 -6.09 -14.99 6.18
C TRP A 28 -5.53 -13.84 5.34
N ASN A 29 -4.71 -14.15 4.34
CA ASN A 29 -4.42 -13.20 3.26
C ASN A 29 -5.62 -13.19 2.31
N PHE A 30 -6.61 -12.33 2.56
CA PHE A 30 -7.63 -12.02 1.57
C PHE A 30 -7.07 -10.94 0.64
N GLU A 31 -6.52 -11.35 -0.50
CA GLU A 31 -6.30 -10.48 -1.63
C GLU A 31 -7.66 -10.30 -2.32
N ARG A 32 -8.42 -9.29 -1.89
CA ARG A 32 -9.59 -8.82 -2.63
C ARG A 32 -9.27 -7.44 -3.15
N ASP A 33 -9.11 -7.34 -4.46
CA ASP A 33 -9.06 -6.08 -5.18
C ASP A 33 -10.34 -5.28 -4.85
N PHE A 34 -10.24 -4.36 -3.89
CA PHE A 34 -11.26 -3.35 -3.70
C PHE A 34 -11.18 -2.44 -4.94
N LYS A 35 -12.13 -2.60 -5.87
CA LYS A 35 -12.28 -1.69 -7.01
C LYS A 35 -12.32 -0.25 -6.51
N VAL A 36 -11.70 0.66 -7.27
CA VAL A 36 -11.77 2.12 -7.07
C VAL A 36 -13.17 2.54 -6.62
N ASN A 37 -13.30 2.90 -5.35
CA ASN A 37 -14.59 3.31 -4.79
C ASN A 37 -14.75 4.84 -4.81
N SER A 38 -15.93 5.33 -4.44
CA SER A 38 -16.24 6.76 -4.41
C SER A 38 -15.34 7.57 -3.47
N GLU A 39 -14.57 6.92 -2.60
CA GLU A 39 -13.59 7.52 -1.68
C GLU A 39 -12.16 7.56 -2.25
N GLY A 40 -11.93 7.03 -3.46
CA GLY A 40 -10.63 7.02 -4.11
C GLY A 40 -9.69 5.90 -3.62
N LEU A 41 -10.23 4.90 -2.91
CA LEU A 41 -9.46 3.71 -2.51
C LEU A 41 -9.27 2.79 -3.70
N ASP A 42 -8.03 2.47 -4.03
CA ASP A 42 -7.59 1.74 -5.22
C ASP A 42 -6.86 0.45 -4.80
N GLY A 43 -7.62 -0.52 -4.31
CA GLY A 43 -7.06 -1.77 -3.78
C GLY A 43 -6.46 -1.63 -2.37
N GLY A 44 -6.03 -2.77 -1.82
CA GLY A 44 -5.44 -2.84 -0.50
C GLY A 44 -5.44 -4.24 0.09
N ILE A 45 -4.73 -4.40 1.21
CA ILE A 45 -4.64 -5.65 1.96
C ILE A 45 -5.07 -5.43 3.41
N LEU A 46 -5.90 -6.35 3.91
CA LEU A 46 -6.41 -6.34 5.28
C LEU A 46 -5.79 -7.50 6.06
N TYR A 47 -5.07 -7.17 7.13
CA TYR A 47 -4.58 -8.11 8.13
C TYR A 47 -5.50 -8.06 9.34
N VAL A 48 -6.04 -9.22 9.72
CA VAL A 48 -6.91 -9.38 10.88
C VAL A 48 -6.21 -10.27 11.90
N TYR A 49 -5.99 -9.73 13.09
CA TYR A 49 -5.48 -10.43 14.26
C TYR A 49 -6.55 -10.47 15.35
N SER A 50 -6.33 -11.26 16.40
CA SER A 50 -7.29 -11.40 17.50
C SER A 50 -7.50 -10.11 18.30
N ASP A 51 -6.53 -9.21 18.32
CA ASP A 51 -6.54 -7.98 19.13
C ASP A 51 -6.54 -6.68 18.31
N ARG A 52 -6.25 -6.77 17.00
CA ARG A 52 -6.08 -5.61 16.12
C ARG A 52 -6.26 -5.94 14.65
N VAL A 53 -6.43 -4.89 13.85
CA VAL A 53 -6.43 -4.98 12.39
C VAL A 53 -5.45 -3.97 11.79
N TYR A 54 -4.83 -4.34 10.68
CA TYR A 54 -4.10 -3.41 9.82
C TYR A 54 -4.71 -3.42 8.43
N PHE A 55 -4.97 -2.23 7.89
CA PHE A 55 -5.51 -2.08 6.55
C PHE A 55 -4.59 -1.17 5.74
N GLN A 56 -3.82 -1.77 4.85
CA GLN A 56 -3.02 -1.04 3.87
C GLN A 56 -3.89 -0.78 2.65
N VAL A 57 -3.89 0.46 2.18
CA VAL A 57 -4.59 0.85 0.95
C VAL A 57 -3.72 1.75 0.12
N ASP A 58 -3.84 1.60 -1.19
CA ASP A 58 -3.40 2.63 -2.11
C ASP A 58 -4.61 3.54 -2.39
N LYS A 59 -4.39 4.84 -2.31
CA LYS A 59 -5.43 5.85 -2.35
C LYS A 59 -5.04 6.92 -3.34
N ARG A 60 -5.96 7.22 -4.24
CA ARG A 60 -5.89 8.38 -5.11
C ARG A 60 -6.78 9.44 -4.53
N GLU A 61 -6.18 10.58 -4.16
CA GLU A 61 -7.01 11.66 -3.66
C GLU A 61 -8.02 12.14 -4.72
N LYS A 62 -9.15 12.72 -4.29
CA LYS A 62 -10.21 13.14 -5.22
C LYS A 62 -9.88 14.45 -5.93
N ILE A 63 -10.14 14.49 -7.23
CA ILE A 63 -10.07 15.73 -8.00
C ILE A 63 -11.29 16.58 -7.68
N LYS A 64 -11.03 17.81 -7.23
CA LYS A 64 -12.05 18.82 -7.00
C LYS A 64 -12.21 19.68 -8.24
N TYR A 65 -13.46 19.94 -8.62
CA TYR A 65 -13.80 20.72 -9.80
C TYR A 65 -14.60 21.95 -9.41
N LYS A 66 -14.40 23.05 -10.15
CA LYS A 66 -15.20 24.27 -10.08
C LYS A 66 -15.94 24.44 -11.40
N SER A 67 -17.25 24.60 -11.32
CA SER A 67 -18.08 24.94 -12.48
C SER A 67 -17.73 26.33 -13.02
N VAL A 68 -17.64 26.43 -14.33
CA VAL A 68 -17.54 27.67 -15.09
C VAL A 68 -18.92 27.95 -15.67
N TYR A 69 -19.39 29.19 -15.54
CA TYR A 69 -20.73 29.61 -15.95
C TYR A 69 -20.66 30.62 -17.09
N ASP A 70 -21.63 30.57 -17.99
CA ASP A 70 -21.86 31.65 -18.97
C ASP A 70 -22.50 32.88 -18.30
N LYS A 71 -22.71 33.94 -19.10
CA LYS A 71 -23.37 35.17 -18.66
C LYS A 71 -24.85 35.00 -18.26
N TYR A 72 -25.45 33.84 -18.55
CA TYR A 72 -26.83 33.50 -18.23
C TYR A 72 -26.92 32.55 -17.00
N GLY A 73 -25.78 32.19 -16.40
CA GLY A 73 -25.71 31.28 -15.26
C GLY A 73 -25.76 29.80 -15.62
N ASN A 74 -25.68 29.43 -16.91
CA ASN A 74 -25.58 28.03 -17.31
C ASN A 74 -24.16 27.53 -17.13
N THR A 75 -23.99 26.32 -16.60
CA THR A 75 -22.66 25.67 -16.54
C THR A 75 -22.19 25.33 -17.95
N ILE A 76 -21.03 25.85 -18.35
CA ILE A 76 -20.42 25.64 -19.66
C ILE A 76 -19.15 24.79 -19.61
N ASP A 77 -18.50 24.69 -18.43
CA ASP A 77 -17.30 23.88 -18.26
C ASP A 77 -17.07 23.52 -16.78
N GLN A 78 -16.16 22.60 -16.50
CA GLN A 78 -15.64 22.28 -15.19
C GLN A 78 -14.11 22.26 -15.22
N ILE A 79 -13.50 23.14 -14.45
CA ILE A 79 -12.04 23.20 -14.32
C ILE A 79 -11.60 22.60 -12.99
N VAL A 80 -10.42 21.97 -12.97
CA VAL A 80 -9.82 21.49 -11.73
C VAL A 80 -9.53 22.68 -10.82
N THR A 81 -9.85 22.58 -9.52
CA THR A 81 -9.70 23.70 -8.57
C THR A 81 -8.24 24.01 -8.24
N GLU A 82 -7.36 23.02 -8.38
CA GLU A 82 -5.95 23.15 -8.03
C GLU A 82 -5.12 23.36 -9.29
N ASP A 83 -4.38 24.47 -9.34
CA ASP A 83 -3.68 24.91 -10.55
C ASP A 83 -2.61 23.94 -11.04
N TRP A 84 -2.07 23.13 -10.14
CA TRP A 84 -1.03 22.15 -10.43
C TRP A 84 -1.59 20.85 -11.04
N MET A 85 -2.90 20.71 -11.30
CA MET A 85 -3.54 19.45 -11.76
C MET A 85 -4.15 19.52 -13.17
N LYS A 86 -3.62 20.41 -14.01
CA LYS A 86 -4.17 20.66 -15.34
C LYS A 86 -3.89 19.51 -16.30
N ASN A 87 -2.78 18.77 -16.13
CA ASN A 87 -2.44 17.65 -17.00
C ASN A 87 -2.71 16.27 -16.35
N SER A 88 -2.63 15.21 -17.15
CA SER A 88 -2.87 13.83 -16.67
C SER A 88 -1.78 13.32 -15.74
N GLY A 89 -0.51 13.69 -15.97
CA GLY A 89 0.60 13.27 -15.11
C GLY A 89 0.46 13.79 -13.67
N ASP A 90 0.05 15.05 -13.52
CA ASP A 90 -0.28 15.67 -12.22
C ASP A 90 -1.29 14.83 -11.44
N ARG A 91 -2.35 14.39 -12.14
CA ARG A 91 -3.44 13.60 -11.57
C ARG A 91 -3.06 12.16 -11.28
N LEU A 92 -1.98 11.64 -11.84
CA LEU A 92 -1.45 10.31 -11.53
C LEU A 92 -0.43 10.35 -10.38
N ASN A 93 0.21 11.49 -10.16
CA ASN A 93 1.14 11.72 -9.05
C ASN A 93 0.45 11.83 -7.67
N ARG A 94 -0.87 12.00 -7.60
CA ARG A 94 -1.64 12.15 -6.33
C ARG A 94 -2.03 10.83 -5.64
N SER A 95 -1.18 9.82 -5.79
CA SER A 95 -1.39 8.50 -5.22
C SER A 95 -0.58 8.35 -3.94
N TYR A 96 -1.19 7.74 -2.93
CA TYR A 96 -0.60 7.51 -1.62
C TYR A 96 -0.83 6.08 -1.18
N THR A 97 0.17 5.48 -0.56
CA THR A 97 -0.03 4.31 0.29
C THR A 97 -0.33 4.79 1.70
N GLU A 98 -1.44 4.33 2.25
CA GLU A 98 -1.86 4.57 3.63
C GLU A 98 -1.94 3.25 4.40
N LEU A 99 -1.49 3.26 5.66
CA LEU A 99 -1.71 2.16 6.59
C LEU A 99 -2.59 2.63 7.74
N TYR A 100 -3.68 1.94 7.94
CA TYR A 100 -4.60 2.13 9.04
C TYR A 100 -4.45 1.02 10.06
N ARG A 101 -4.55 1.36 11.35
CA ARG A 101 -4.56 0.42 12.48
C ARG A 101 -5.82 0.59 13.29
N GLY A 102 -6.53 -0.50 13.55
CA GLY A 102 -7.68 -0.55 14.46
C GLY A 102 -7.45 -1.55 15.59
N PHE A 103 -8.10 -1.32 16.73
CA PHE A 103 -8.20 -2.28 17.84
C PHE A 103 -9.67 -2.60 18.10
N ASP A 104 -9.94 -3.64 18.88
CA ASP A 104 -11.30 -3.98 19.28
C ASP A 104 -12.01 -2.79 19.92
N ASN A 105 -13.13 -2.40 19.32
CA ASN A 105 -13.99 -1.30 19.75
C ASN A 105 -13.33 0.09 19.79
N SER A 106 -12.17 0.28 19.12
CA SER A 106 -11.56 1.61 18.96
C SER A 106 -11.79 2.16 17.56
N GLU A 107 -11.72 3.48 17.43
CA GLU A 107 -11.62 4.10 16.11
C GLU A 107 -10.35 3.64 15.40
N THR A 108 -10.44 3.51 14.08
CA THR A 108 -9.29 3.18 13.23
C THR A 108 -8.43 4.42 13.06
N LYS A 109 -7.11 4.28 13.23
CA LYS A 109 -6.14 5.38 13.14
C LYS A 109 -5.27 5.23 11.89
N LEU A 110 -5.11 6.30 11.12
CA LEU A 110 -4.06 6.40 10.09
C LEU A 110 -2.69 6.48 10.78
N ILE A 111 -1.82 5.52 10.48
CA ILE A 111 -0.50 5.39 11.11
C ILE A 111 0.68 5.54 10.14
N PHE A 112 0.44 5.45 8.84
CA PHE A 112 1.43 5.69 7.80
C PHE A 112 0.75 6.30 6.58
N SER A 113 1.40 7.28 5.94
CA SER A 113 0.97 7.84 4.66
C SER A 113 2.19 8.36 3.90
N LYS A 114 2.41 7.83 2.70
CA LYS A 114 3.49 8.25 1.80
C LYS A 114 3.01 8.23 0.36
N GLN A 115 3.54 9.15 -0.44
CA GLN A 115 3.25 9.19 -1.86
C GLN A 115 3.80 7.94 -2.54
N ALA A 116 2.93 7.21 -3.24
CA ALA A 116 3.22 5.93 -3.87
C ALA A 116 2.05 5.50 -4.75
N GLN A 117 2.33 4.78 -5.84
CA GLN A 117 1.29 4.09 -6.61
C GLN A 117 1.20 2.61 -6.25
N ASN A 118 2.29 2.01 -5.74
CA ASN A 118 2.30 0.63 -5.29
C ASN A 118 3.05 0.53 -3.96
N SER A 119 2.71 -0.49 -3.18
CA SER A 119 3.41 -0.79 -1.94
C SER A 119 3.35 -2.27 -1.57
N SER A 120 4.25 -2.68 -0.68
CA SER A 120 4.20 -3.98 -0.02
C SER A 120 4.43 -3.80 1.46
N ILE A 121 3.73 -4.60 2.26
CA ILE A 121 3.86 -4.61 3.71
C ILE A 121 4.25 -5.99 4.23
N ALA A 122 5.08 -6.02 5.27
CA ALA A 122 5.36 -7.20 6.08
C ALA A 122 5.26 -6.85 7.56
N ILE A 123 4.65 -7.74 8.35
CA ILE A 123 4.39 -7.53 9.77
C ILE A 123 4.97 -8.75 10.52
N SER A 124 5.74 -8.52 11.58
CA SER A 124 6.28 -9.60 12.43
C SER A 124 5.19 -10.31 13.22
N GLU A 125 5.48 -11.51 13.72
CA GLU A 125 4.52 -12.31 14.49
C GLU A 125 4.20 -11.70 15.85
N ASP A 126 5.05 -10.83 16.41
CA ASP A 126 4.69 -10.04 17.61
C ASP A 126 3.97 -8.72 17.28
N LYS A 127 3.79 -8.44 15.98
CA LYS A 127 3.15 -7.25 15.40
C LYS A 127 3.80 -5.93 15.84
N LYS A 128 4.99 -5.97 16.44
CA LYS A 128 5.76 -4.78 16.82
C LYS A 128 6.49 -4.20 15.63
N THR A 129 7.01 -5.07 14.77
CA THR A 129 7.80 -4.65 13.61
C THR A 129 6.93 -4.65 12.37
N ILE A 130 6.92 -3.53 11.67
CA ILE A 130 6.19 -3.35 10.42
C ILE A 130 7.17 -2.80 9.39
N TYR A 131 7.25 -3.43 8.24
CA TYR A 131 8.00 -2.95 7.09
C TYR A 131 7.04 -2.57 5.97
N ILE A 132 7.29 -1.44 5.32
CA ILE A 132 6.51 -0.98 4.16
C ILE A 132 7.48 -0.55 3.07
N SER A 133 7.40 -1.12 1.88
CA SER A 133 8.03 -0.56 0.69
C SER A 133 7.03 0.25 -0.11
N THR A 134 7.50 1.33 -0.71
CA THR A 134 6.72 2.16 -1.62
C THR A 134 7.41 2.27 -2.96
N GLU A 135 6.63 2.32 -4.03
CA GLU A 135 7.05 2.61 -5.39
C GLU A 135 6.27 3.82 -5.88
N PHE A 136 7.01 4.86 -6.27
CA PHE A 136 6.47 6.08 -6.84
C PHE A 136 7.03 6.32 -8.24
N LEU A 137 6.15 6.39 -9.24
CA LEU A 137 6.45 6.90 -10.57
C LEU A 137 6.06 8.39 -10.63
N ASP A 138 7.04 9.25 -10.91
CA ASP A 138 6.77 10.65 -11.20
C ASP A 138 6.41 10.82 -12.69
N TYR A 139 5.12 10.95 -12.95
CA TYR A 139 4.60 11.14 -14.31
C TYR A 139 4.99 12.48 -14.92
N LYS A 140 5.35 13.49 -14.13
CA LYS A 140 5.90 14.76 -14.67
C LYS A 140 7.28 14.55 -15.24
N LEU A 141 8.12 13.81 -14.52
CA LEU A 141 9.45 13.47 -15.00
C LEU A 141 9.36 12.54 -16.21
N ALA A 142 8.42 11.60 -16.20
CA ALA A 142 8.17 10.71 -17.33
C ALA A 142 7.75 11.45 -18.62
N GLU A 143 7.08 12.61 -18.51
CA GLU A 143 6.69 13.44 -19.65
C GLU A 143 7.86 14.25 -20.25
N VAL A 144 8.90 14.55 -19.47
CA VAL A 144 10.00 15.44 -19.91
C VAL A 144 11.33 14.72 -20.17
N ILE A 145 11.52 13.52 -19.60
CA ILE A 145 12.70 12.71 -19.85
C ILE A 145 12.43 11.82 -21.06
N SER A 146 13.38 11.75 -21.99
CA SER A 146 13.29 10.86 -23.15
C SER A 146 13.37 9.39 -22.70
N ASP A 147 12.48 8.57 -23.26
CA ASP A 147 12.47 7.11 -23.11
C ASP A 147 13.72 6.43 -23.71
N GLU A 148 14.47 7.12 -24.57
CA GLU A 148 15.77 6.69 -25.07
C GLU A 148 16.91 6.84 -24.04
N ASP A 149 16.68 7.54 -22.91
CA ASP A 149 17.68 7.67 -21.86
C ASP A 149 17.97 6.29 -21.23
N PRO A 150 19.23 5.81 -21.22
CA PRO A 150 19.56 4.50 -20.65
C PRO A 150 19.29 4.41 -19.14
N ASN A 151 19.05 5.53 -18.47
CA ASN A 151 18.66 5.62 -17.06
C ASN A 151 17.23 6.12 -16.86
N TYR A 152 16.38 6.11 -17.90
CA TYR A 152 14.98 6.58 -17.84
C TYR A 152 14.25 6.10 -16.57
N ASP A 153 14.18 4.78 -16.35
CA ASP A 153 13.54 4.18 -15.18
C ASP A 153 14.10 4.74 -13.85
N ARG A 154 15.42 4.95 -13.75
CA ARG A 154 16.06 5.39 -12.51
C ARG A 154 15.81 6.86 -12.18
N LYS A 155 15.37 7.64 -13.16
CA LYS A 155 15.11 9.08 -13.00
C LYS A 155 13.65 9.37 -12.67
N ILE A 156 12.75 8.45 -12.98
CA ILE A 156 11.29 8.64 -12.82
C ILE A 156 10.69 7.77 -11.72
N TYR A 157 11.32 6.64 -11.39
CA TYR A 157 10.90 5.77 -10.30
C TYR A 157 11.68 6.05 -9.03
N PHE A 158 10.96 6.12 -7.91
CA PHE A 158 11.48 6.30 -6.57
C PHE A 158 10.98 5.15 -5.69
N TYR A 159 11.92 4.42 -5.10
CA TYR A 159 11.62 3.30 -4.20
C TYR A 159 12.11 3.61 -2.80
N HIS A 160 11.22 3.50 -1.82
CA HIS A 160 11.56 3.69 -0.41
C HIS A 160 11.19 2.47 0.42
N LEU A 161 11.89 2.30 1.54
CA LEU A 161 11.60 1.28 2.54
C LEU A 161 11.46 1.96 3.90
N TYR A 162 10.37 1.66 4.60
CA TYR A 162 10.07 2.18 5.92
C TYR A 162 9.98 1.04 6.93
N LYS A 163 10.37 1.33 8.17
CA LYS A 163 10.30 0.40 9.29
C LYS A 163 9.70 1.08 10.52
N SER A 164 8.77 0.40 11.16
CA SER A 164 8.37 0.65 12.55
C SER A 164 8.80 -0.51 13.43
N VAL A 165 9.12 -0.24 14.69
CA VAL A 165 9.40 -1.24 15.75
C VAL A 165 8.49 -1.07 16.97
N ASP A 166 7.49 -0.21 16.85
CA ASP A 166 6.60 0.20 17.94
C ASP A 166 5.11 0.06 17.54
N CYS A 167 4.81 -1.03 16.83
CA CYS A 167 3.47 -1.38 16.32
C CYS A 167 2.90 -0.37 15.31
N GLY A 168 3.76 0.40 14.64
CA GLY A 168 3.37 1.44 13.70
C GLY A 168 3.08 2.80 14.35
N ASN A 169 3.61 3.10 15.54
CA ASN A 169 3.46 4.45 16.09
C ASN A 169 4.43 5.44 15.42
N VAL A 170 5.64 4.99 15.09
CA VAL A 170 6.66 5.75 14.36
C VAL A 170 7.24 4.89 13.25
N PHE A 171 7.40 5.49 12.07
CA PHE A 171 8.10 4.89 10.93
C PHE A 171 9.38 5.65 10.62
N THR A 172 10.47 4.92 10.47
CA THR A 172 11.77 5.42 10.04
C THR A 172 12.05 4.95 8.62
N GLU A 173 12.54 5.84 7.78
CA GLU A 173 13.02 5.47 6.44
C GLU A 173 14.35 4.73 6.56
N MET A 174 14.43 3.57 5.91
CA MET A 174 15.60 2.72 5.87
C MET A 174 16.46 3.07 4.66
N ASP A 175 17.77 2.84 4.77
CA ASP A 175 18.66 2.98 3.62
C ASP A 175 18.35 1.88 2.60
N TRP A 176 17.70 2.28 1.50
CA TRP A 176 17.34 1.41 0.39
C TRP A 176 17.80 2.05 -0.92
N PRO A 177 18.47 1.32 -1.82
CA PRO A 177 18.92 1.93 -3.06
C PRO A 177 17.72 2.29 -3.95
N LEU A 178 17.56 3.58 -4.23
CA LEU A 178 16.41 4.23 -4.88
C LEU A 178 16.01 3.69 -6.27
N TYR A 179 16.78 2.77 -6.85
CA TYR A 179 16.56 2.21 -8.19
C TYR A 179 16.24 0.71 -8.19
N PHE A 180 16.16 0.07 -7.03
CA PHE A 180 15.68 -1.30 -6.93
C PHE A 180 14.22 -1.32 -6.48
N SER A 181 13.34 -1.74 -7.38
CA SER A 181 11.94 -1.98 -7.04
C SER A 181 11.81 -3.02 -5.93
N VAL A 182 10.85 -2.83 -5.04
CA VAL A 182 10.43 -3.82 -4.06
C VAL A 182 8.95 -4.08 -4.27
N ARG A 183 8.65 -5.16 -4.98
CA ARG A 183 7.27 -5.61 -5.24
C ARG A 183 6.72 -6.43 -4.09
N GLN A 184 7.59 -7.13 -3.36
CA GLN A 184 7.19 -7.93 -2.22
C GLN A 184 8.26 -7.89 -1.14
N LEU A 185 7.82 -7.61 0.08
CA LEU A 185 8.58 -7.79 1.31
C LEU A 185 8.11 -9.06 2.02
N LEU A 186 9.05 -9.88 2.43
CA LEU A 186 8.81 -11.09 3.21
C LEU A 186 9.73 -11.05 4.42
N PHE A 187 9.18 -11.29 5.60
CA PHE A 187 9.96 -11.44 6.83
C PHE A 187 9.55 -12.71 7.54
N ASP A 188 10.47 -13.28 8.30
CA ASP A 188 10.19 -14.36 9.22
C ASP A 188 9.37 -13.88 10.42
N ASP A 189 8.95 -14.83 11.26
CA ASP A 189 8.12 -14.55 12.44
C ASP A 189 8.78 -13.54 13.40
N THR A 190 10.11 -13.55 13.48
CA THR A 190 10.87 -12.61 14.31
C THR A 190 10.91 -11.19 13.75
N GLY A 191 10.64 -11.02 12.45
CA GLY A 191 10.79 -9.75 11.74
C GLY A 191 12.25 -9.33 11.52
N VAL A 192 13.22 -10.24 11.71
CA VAL A 192 14.66 -9.94 11.60
C VAL A 192 15.24 -10.42 10.28
N TYR A 193 14.86 -11.62 9.85
CA TYR A 193 15.32 -12.20 8.59
C TYR A 193 14.28 -11.92 7.52
N GLY A 194 14.72 -11.39 6.39
CA GLY A 194 13.77 -10.97 5.37
C GLY A 194 14.33 -11.02 3.96
N TYR A 195 13.40 -10.99 3.02
CA TYR A 195 13.65 -10.97 1.58
C TYR A 195 12.87 -9.83 0.95
N ALA A 196 13.55 -9.11 0.06
CA ALA A 196 12.94 -8.12 -0.81
C ALA A 196 13.02 -8.62 -2.24
N VAL A 197 11.87 -8.78 -2.88
CA VAL A 197 11.72 -9.27 -4.25
C VAL A 197 11.23 -8.13 -5.12
N GLY A 198 11.87 -7.93 -6.27
CA GLY A 198 11.57 -6.85 -7.21
C GLY A 198 11.59 -7.29 -8.67
N GLY A 199 11.37 -6.34 -9.56
CA GLY A 199 11.54 -6.53 -11.01
C GLY A 199 12.98 -6.86 -11.41
N LYS A 200 13.17 -7.29 -12.66
CA LYS A 200 14.50 -7.52 -13.30
C LYS A 200 15.48 -8.37 -12.46
N ARG A 201 15.00 -9.45 -11.82
CA ARG A 201 15.78 -10.39 -10.99
C ARG A 201 16.35 -9.77 -9.69
N VAL A 202 15.69 -8.76 -9.14
CA VAL A 202 16.03 -8.25 -7.81
C VAL A 202 15.56 -9.25 -6.75
N LEU A 203 16.53 -9.90 -6.10
CA LEU A 203 16.33 -10.64 -4.86
C LEU A 203 17.40 -10.21 -3.88
N ARG A 204 16.99 -9.67 -2.73
CA ARG A 204 17.88 -9.24 -1.66
C ARG A 204 17.44 -9.89 -0.36
N ARG A 205 18.39 -10.19 0.51
CA ARG A 205 18.17 -10.74 1.86
C ARG A 205 18.76 -9.83 2.91
N THR A 206 18.05 -9.70 4.02
CA THR A 206 18.55 -9.13 5.27
C THR A 206 18.57 -10.19 6.36
N SER A 207 19.50 -10.05 7.31
CA SER A 207 19.60 -10.86 8.53
C SER A 207 19.77 -9.99 9.78
N ASP A 208 19.53 -8.69 9.66
CA ASP A 208 19.74 -7.70 10.71
C ASP A 208 18.55 -6.74 10.88
N GLY A 209 17.36 -7.18 10.46
CA GLY A 209 16.13 -6.41 10.52
C GLY A 209 16.12 -5.24 9.53
N ALA A 210 16.54 -5.50 8.30
CA ALA A 210 16.59 -4.55 7.18
C ALA A 210 17.59 -3.39 7.35
N LYS A 211 18.55 -3.48 8.27
CA LYS A 211 19.62 -2.47 8.37
C LYS A 211 20.56 -2.57 7.18
N THR A 212 20.84 -3.79 6.73
CA THR A 212 21.61 -4.05 5.52
C THR A 212 20.93 -5.10 4.65
N TRP A 213 21.18 -5.00 3.34
CA TRP A 213 20.59 -5.87 2.32
C TRP A 213 21.64 -6.44 1.38
N GLN A 214 21.80 -7.75 1.40
CA GLN A 214 22.70 -8.50 0.54
C GLN A 214 21.98 -8.96 -0.73
N ALA A 215 22.57 -8.69 -1.90
CA ALA A 215 22.03 -9.19 -3.16
C ALA A 215 22.23 -10.70 -3.28
N ILE A 216 21.18 -11.42 -3.66
CA ILE A 216 21.23 -12.83 -4.01
C ILE A 216 21.24 -12.94 -5.53
N THR A 217 22.29 -13.54 -6.08
CA THR A 217 22.37 -13.79 -7.52
C THR A 217 21.45 -14.96 -7.87
N ILE A 218 20.45 -14.70 -8.70
CA ILE A 218 19.59 -15.75 -9.27
C ILE A 218 20.31 -16.32 -10.51
N PRO A 219 20.68 -17.62 -10.53
CA PRO A 219 21.32 -18.24 -11.69
C PRO A 219 20.47 -18.09 -12.95
N ARG A 220 21.12 -17.91 -14.11
CA ARG A 220 20.41 -17.67 -15.38
C ARG A 220 19.48 -18.81 -15.79
N GLU A 221 19.82 -20.03 -15.39
CA GLU A 221 19.10 -21.27 -15.70
C GLU A 221 17.79 -21.43 -14.92
N PHE A 222 17.57 -20.60 -13.89
CA PHE A 222 16.33 -20.63 -13.14
C PHE A 222 15.18 -20.11 -14.01
N ARG A 223 14.37 -21.05 -14.53
CA ARG A 223 13.06 -20.79 -15.13
C ARG A 223 12.01 -21.05 -14.06
N LEU A 224 11.14 -20.07 -13.80
CA LEU A 224 9.92 -20.34 -13.03
C LEU A 224 9.12 -21.40 -13.82
N PRO A 225 8.62 -22.46 -13.17
CA PRO A 225 7.68 -23.34 -13.82
C PRO A 225 6.49 -22.51 -14.28
N ILE A 226 6.06 -22.73 -15.52
CA ILE A 226 4.81 -22.17 -16.02
C ILE A 226 3.71 -22.88 -15.21
N ILE A 227 3.03 -22.14 -14.33
CA ILE A 227 1.85 -22.58 -13.57
C ILE A 227 0.62 -22.17 -14.35
#